data_AF-A0A673LQN1-F1
#
_entry.id   AF-A0A673LQN1-F1
#
_cell.length_a   1.000
_cell.length_b   1.000
_cell.length_c   1.000
_cell.angle_alpha   90.00
_cell.angle_beta   90.00
_cell.angle_gamma   90.00
#
_symmetry.space_group_name_H-M   'P 1'
#
loop_
_entity.id
_entity.type
_entity.pdbx_description
1 polymer ?
#
loop_
_entity_poly.entity_id
_entity_poly.type
_entity_poly.pdbx_seq_one_letter_code
_entity_poly.pdbx_strand_id
1 'polypeptide(L)' 'MSWAVEEWKDGLPAKALQKIQEIEGQLDKLKKERQQKQFQLDSLEATLQKQSILMNAIKFIRQGPQFSLGSKTKHTVISL' A
#
# COMPACT_ATOMS: atom_id res chain seq x y z
N MET A 1 21.03 14.46 -13.23
CA MET A 1 21.91 15.63 -13.47
C MET A 1 22.83 15.76 -12.28
N SER A 2 24.10 15.38 -12.43
CA SER A 2 25.16 15.70 -11.47
C SER A 2 25.67 17.10 -11.82
N TRP A 3 25.02 18.14 -11.32
CA TRP A 3 25.72 19.42 -11.22
C TRP A 3 26.86 19.17 -10.23
N ALA A 4 28.06 19.60 -10.60
CA ALA A 4 29.22 19.57 -9.73
C ALA A 4 28.80 20.07 -8.34
N VAL A 5 28.73 19.14 -7.40
CA VAL A 5 27.85 19.23 -6.21
C VAL A 5 28.22 20.41 -5.30
N GLU A 6 29.43 20.97 -5.49
CA GLU A 6 29.98 22.06 -4.70
C GLU A 6 30.43 23.29 -5.53
N GLU A 7 30.62 23.18 -6.85
CA GLU A 7 31.12 24.32 -7.67
C GLU A 7 30.11 25.48 -7.74
N TRP A 8 28.83 25.22 -7.53
CA TRP A 8 27.81 26.28 -7.48
C TRP A 8 27.79 27.03 -6.15
N LYS A 9 28.45 26.49 -5.11
CA LYS A 9 28.58 27.14 -3.81
C LYS A 9 29.79 28.07 -3.76
N ASP A 10 30.73 27.93 -4.70
CA ASP A 10 31.89 28.81 -4.81
C ASP A 10 31.47 30.26 -5.12
N GLY A 11 32.08 31.21 -4.39
CA GLY A 11 31.80 32.64 -4.53
C GLY A 11 30.53 33.14 -3.81
N LEU A 12 29.75 32.26 -3.17
CA LEU A 12 28.61 32.70 -2.35
C LEU A 12 29.06 33.32 -1.02
N PRO A 13 28.39 34.38 -0.54
CA PRO A 13 28.63 34.92 0.79
C PRO A 13 28.41 33.87 1.89
N ALA A 14 29.22 33.90 2.95
CA ALA A 14 29.14 32.93 4.05
C ALA A 14 27.73 32.81 4.66
N LYS A 15 26.98 33.92 4.74
CA LYS A 15 25.59 33.92 5.21
C LYS A 15 24.64 33.12 4.30
N ALA A 16 24.86 33.17 2.99
CA ALA A 16 24.09 32.39 2.04
C ALA A 16 24.42 30.89 2.18
N LEU A 17 25.71 30.55 2.30
CA LEU A 17 26.17 29.17 2.53
C LEU A 17 25.60 28.59 3.84
N GLN A 18 25.60 29.37 4.91
CA GLN A 18 25.01 28.96 6.19
C GLN A 18 23.51 28.68 6.06
N LYS A 19 22.78 29.52 5.32
CA LYS A 19 21.35 29.32 5.11
C LYS A 19 21.05 28.09 4.25
N ILE A 20 21.88 27.82 3.24
CA ILE A 20 21.80 26.61 2.43
C ILE A 20 21.96 25.38 3.31
N GLN A 21 23.00 25.33 4.16
CA GLN A 21 23.22 24.20 5.07
C GLN A 21 22.05 23.98 6.04
N GLU A 22 21.47 25.07 6.58
CA GLU A 22 20.30 24.99 7.44
C GLU A 22 19.10 24.36 6.71
N ILE A 23 18.84 24.78 5.47
CA ILE A 23 17.74 24.27 4.65
C ILE A 23 18.01 22.81 4.24
N GLU A 24 19.25 22.47 3.86
CA GLU A 24 19.65 21.09 3.56
C GLU A 24 19.41 20.17 4.78
N GLY A 25 19.74 20.63 5.98
CA GLY A 25 19.46 19.90 7.23
C GLY A 25 17.97 19.73 7.52
N GLN A 26 17.16 20.78 7.32
CA GLN A 26 15.70 20.70 7.46
C GLN A 26 15.10 19.73 6.43
N LEU A 27 15.59 19.76 5.20
CA LEU A 27 15.15 18.86 4.13
C LEU A 27 15.46 17.40 4.48
N ASP A 28 16.64 17.10 5.02
CA ASP A 28 17.00 15.75 5.46
C ASP A 28 16.06 15.25 6.57
N LYS A 29 15.77 16.10 7.55
CA LYS A 29 14.80 15.80 8.62
C LYS A 29 13.41 15.48 8.03
N LEU A 30 12.90 16.31 7.14
CA LEU A 30 11.60 16.11 6.51
C LEU A 30 11.56 14.83 5.65
N LYS A 31 12.65 14.50 4.95
CA LYS A 31 12.78 13.25 4.20
C LYS A 31 12.66 12.04 5.12
N LYS A 32 13.33 12.06 6.28
CA LYS A 32 13.25 10.99 7.30
C LYS A 32 11.85 10.86 7.88
N GLU A 33 11.23 11.97 8.26
CA GLU A 33 9.85 11.97 8.78
C GLU A 33 8.85 11.43 7.75
N ARG A 34 8.98 11.84 6.47
CA ARG A 34 8.17 11.31 5.38
C ARG A 34 8.37 9.80 5.23
N GLN A 35 9.62 9.33 5.26
CA GLN A 35 9.92 7.90 5.13
C GLN A 35 9.30 7.08 6.27
N GLN A 36 9.38 7.59 7.49
CA GLN A 36 8.76 6.95 8.65
C GLN A 36 7.23 6.89 8.52
N LYS A 37 6.60 7.98 8.07
CA LYS A 37 5.15 8.00 7.83
C LYS A 37 4.74 7.06 6.69
N GLN A 38 5.53 6.98 5.62
CA GLN A 38 5.28 6.05 4.53
C GLN A 38 5.30 4.60 5.04
N PHE A 39 6.30 4.24 5.85
CA PHE A 39 6.37 2.91 6.45
C PHE A 39 5.14 2.60 7.33
N GLN A 40 4.66 3.57 8.11
CA GLN A 40 3.44 3.40 8.91
C GLN A 40 2.21 3.19 8.01
N LEU A 41 2.09 3.95 6.92
CA LEU A 41 1.01 3.79 5.95
C LEU A 41 1.05 2.41 5.29
N ASP A 42 2.22 1.97 4.82
CA ASP A 42 2.39 0.67 4.18
C ASP A 42 2.02 -0.48 5.14
N SER A 43 2.37 -0.34 6.43
CA SER A 43 2.00 -1.30 7.48
C SER A 43 0.50 -1.36 7.74
N LEU A 44 -0.17 -0.21 7.80
CA LEU A 44 -1.62 -0.14 7.94
C LEU A 44 -2.33 -0.70 6.70
N GLU A 45 -1.83 -0.39 5.51
CA GLU A 45 -2.38 -0.91 4.25
C GLU A 45 -2.26 -2.43 4.18
N ALA A 46 -1.12 -3.00 4.56
CA ALA A 46 -0.95 -4.46 4.61
C ALA A 46 -1.93 -5.14 5.58
N THR A 47 -2.16 -4.51 6.73
CA THR A 47 -3.15 -4.99 7.73
C THR A 47 -4.57 -4.94 7.17
N LEU A 48 -4.92 -3.84 6.50
CA LEU A 48 -6.21 -3.65 5.87
C LEU A 48 -6.44 -4.65 4.73
N GLN A 49 -5.43 -4.86 3.87
CA GLN A 49 -5.48 -5.86 2.79
C GLN A 49 -5.74 -7.26 3.35
N LYS A 50 -5.05 -7.65 4.43
CA LYS A 50 -5.28 -8.93 5.11
C LYS A 50 -6.74 -9.07 5.57
N GLN A 51 -7.31 -8.03 6.17
CA GLN A 51 -8.72 -8.05 6.59
C GLN A 51 -9.69 -8.12 5.39
N SER A 52 -9.40 -7.39 4.30
CA SER A 52 -10.18 -7.45 3.07
C SER A 52 -10.23 -8.86 2.50
N ILE A 53 -9.08 -9.55 2.44
CA ILE A 53 -9.00 -10.95 2.00
C ILE A 53 -9.85 -11.85 2.89
N LEU A 54 -9.74 -11.72 4.22
CA LEU A 54 -10.56 -12.49 5.15
C LEU A 54 -12.05 -12.23 4.97
N MET A 55 -12.46 -10.98 4.82
CA MET A 55 -13.86 -10.62 4.56
C MET A 55 -14.36 -11.24 3.25
N ASN A 56 -13.55 -11.22 2.20
CA ASN A 56 -13.91 -11.82 0.91
C ASN A 56 -14.04 -13.34 1.01
N ALA A 57 -13.14 -14.00 1.74
CA ALA A 57 -13.23 -15.44 2.01
C ALA A 57 -14.51 -15.79 2.80
N ILE A 58 -14.84 -14.98 3.83
CA ILE A 58 -16.08 -15.16 4.61
C ILE A 58 -17.31 -14.96 3.71
N LYS A 59 -17.31 -13.96 2.83
CA LYS A 59 -18.41 -13.75 1.87
C LYS A 59 -18.57 -14.93 0.92
N PHE A 60 -17.48 -15.53 0.45
CA PHE A 60 -17.50 -16.72 -0.40
C PHE A 60 -18.07 -17.93 0.33
N ILE A 61 -17.62 -18.19 1.55
CA ILE A 61 -18.14 -19.28 2.39
C ILE A 61 -19.63 -19.07 2.70
N ARG A 62 -20.04 -17.84 3.03
CA ARG A 62 -21.45 -17.50 3.33
C ARG A 62 -22.35 -17.65 2.11
N GLN A 63 -21.86 -17.31 0.92
CA GLN A 63 -22.64 -17.42 -0.30
C GLN A 63 -22.73 -18.86 -0.80
N GLY A 64 -21.81 -19.74 -0.40
CA GLY A 64 -21.80 -21.16 -0.75
C GLY A 64 -21.68 -21.41 -2.26
N PRO A 65 -21.24 -22.60 -2.71
CA PRO A 65 -21.49 -22.99 -4.08
C PRO A 65 -23.02 -23.07 -4.26
N GLN A 66 -23.58 -22.27 -5.18
CA GLN A 66 -24.91 -22.56 -5.73
C GLN A 66 -24.82 -23.91 -6.47
N PHE A 67 -24.91 -25.01 -5.72
CA PHE A 67 -25.26 -26.29 -6.28
C PHE A 67 -26.73 -26.19 -6.68
N SER A 68 -26.96 -25.83 -7.94
CA SER A 68 -28.23 -26.14 -8.59
C SER A 68 -28.32 -27.66 -8.65
N LEU A 69 -28.96 -28.27 -7.64
CA LEU A 69 -29.43 -29.65 -7.74
C LEU A 69 -30.52 -29.64 -8.82
N GLY A 70 -30.10 -29.86 -10.06
CA GLY A 70 -30.99 -30.26 -11.14
C GLY A 70 -31.68 -31.54 -10.70
N SER A 71 -32.95 -31.39 -10.32
CA SER A 71 -33.88 -32.46 -10.02
C SER A 71 -33.94 -33.43 -11.20
N LYS A 72 -33.32 -34.60 -11.04
CA LYS A 72 -33.68 -35.79 -11.82
C LYS A 72 -34.48 -36.71 -10.91
N THR A 73 -35.73 -36.31 -10.64
CA THR A 73 -36.76 -37.23 -10.18
C THR A 73 -37.05 -38.19 -11.33
N LYS A 74 -36.35 -39.32 -11.38
CA LYS A 74 -36.79 -40.45 -12.21
C LYS A 74 -37.92 -41.13 -11.45
N HIS A 75 -39.15 -40.85 -11.86
CA HIS A 75 -40.30 -41.66 -11.49
C HIS A 75 -40.06 -43.09 -11.99
N THR A 76 -39.72 -44.01 -11.07
CA THR A 76 -39.89 -45.44 -11.33
C THR A 76 -41.39 -45.72 -11.24
N VAL A 77 -42.05 -45.78 -12.39
CA VAL A 77 -43.38 -46.37 -12.51
C VAL A 77 -43.21 -47.87 -12.28
N ILE A 78 -43.67 -48.35 -11.13
CA ILE A 78 -43.91 -49.79 -10.91
C ILE A 78 -45.29 -50.05 -11.52
N SER A 79 -45.33 -50.63 -12.72
CA SER A 79 -46.56 -51.20 -13.28
C SER A 79 -46.74 -52.61 -12.74
N LEU A 80 -47.95 -52.88 -12.23
CA LEU A 80 -48.46 -54.20 -11.80
C LEU A 80 -48.45 -55.22 -12.95
#